data_AF-A0A2S8F3Z7-F1
#
_entry.id   AF-A0A2S8F3Z7-F1
#
_cell.length_a   1.000
_cell.length_b   1.000
_cell.length_c   1.000
_cell.angle_alpha   90.00
_cell.angle_beta   90.00
_cell.angle_gamma   90.00
#
_symmetry.space_group_name_H-M   'P 1'
#
loop_
_entity.id
_entity.type
_entity.pdbx_description
1 polymer ?
#
loop_
_entity_poly.entity_id
_entity_poly.type
_entity_poly.pdbx_seq_one_letter_code
_entity_poly.pdbx_strand_id
1 'polypeptide(L)'
;MTEAPDNPFASPPIEHEDTAAAPLLDGDKIGRWLLLPLASGTFNGAAIVAISGMSIAAGIHAYRGYLVDMLSVQEGRMMLGMQLLVLAVYGAICGGLSGILLGGVAFSLRRNVRQRSLIYLTGFLFSILFFVGAATAGVLTLGSGSLLDVGIVATFLFVCSLLFAWRMNANIRKYLLSRADDESAGEV
;
A
#
# COMPACT_ATOMS: atom_id res chain seq x y z
N MET A 1 -0.73 -30.19 -39.62
CA MET A 1 -1.27 -28.82 -39.69
C MET A 1 -2.78 -28.94 -39.59
N THR A 2 -3.33 -28.73 -38.40
CA THR A 2 -4.78 -28.73 -38.14
C THR A 2 -5.06 -27.49 -37.33
N GLU A 3 -5.21 -26.36 -38.02
CA GLU A 3 -5.80 -25.17 -37.43
C GLU A 3 -7.30 -25.46 -37.25
N ALA A 4 -7.75 -25.43 -35.99
CA ALA A 4 -9.16 -25.54 -35.68
C ALA A 4 -9.88 -24.29 -36.22
N PRO A 5 -11.07 -24.43 -36.82
CA PRO A 5 -11.80 -23.29 -37.36
C PRO A 5 -12.23 -22.35 -36.22
N ASP A 6 -11.93 -21.06 -36.38
CA ASP A 6 -12.34 -19.98 -35.48
C ASP A 6 -13.85 -20.05 -35.24
N ASN A 7 -14.24 -20.34 -34.00
CA ASN A 7 -15.64 -20.41 -33.60
C ASN A 7 -16.21 -18.97 -33.54
N PRO A 8 -17.16 -18.59 -34.42
CA PRO A 8 -17.71 -17.24 -34.45
C PRO A 8 -18.62 -16.92 -33.25
N PHE A 9 -18.90 -17.89 -32.38
CA PHE A 9 -19.63 -17.72 -31.13
C PHE A 9 -18.73 -17.81 -29.88
N ALA A 10 -17.41 -17.94 -30.06
CA ALA A 10 -16.49 -17.68 -28.97
C ALA A 10 -16.64 -16.20 -28.60
N SER A 11 -17.09 -15.93 -27.38
CA SER A 11 -17.03 -14.58 -26.81
C SER A 11 -15.61 -14.06 -27.06
N PRO A 12 -15.43 -12.80 -27.53
CA PRO A 12 -14.09 -12.26 -27.65
C PRO A 12 -13.36 -12.53 -26.34
N PRO A 13 -12.08 -12.94 -26.37
CA PRO A 13 -11.33 -13.14 -25.14
C PRO A 13 -11.59 -11.90 -24.29
N ILE A 14 -12.14 -12.11 -23.10
CA ILE A 14 -12.38 -11.04 -22.15
C ILE A 14 -10.97 -10.58 -21.81
N GLU A 15 -10.45 -9.64 -22.58
CA GLU A 15 -9.40 -8.77 -22.12
C GLU A 15 -9.98 -8.21 -20.83
N HIS A 16 -9.40 -8.61 -19.71
CA HIS A 16 -9.57 -7.88 -18.48
C HIS A 16 -9.04 -6.47 -18.78
N GLU A 17 -9.87 -5.63 -19.40
CA GLU A 17 -9.77 -4.19 -19.33
C GLU A 17 -9.88 -3.90 -17.84
N ASP A 18 -8.71 -3.93 -17.19
CA ASP A 18 -8.47 -3.27 -15.93
C ASP A 18 -9.18 -1.93 -16.08
N THR A 19 -10.17 -1.60 -15.25
CA THR A 19 -11.00 -0.39 -15.48
C THR A 19 -10.15 0.88 -15.42
N ALA A 20 -8.90 0.75 -14.96
CA ALA A 20 -7.82 1.72 -15.07
C ALA A 20 -7.26 1.93 -16.51
N ALA A 21 -7.49 1.00 -17.44
CA ALA A 21 -6.99 0.92 -18.81
C ALA A 21 -7.81 1.72 -19.83
N ALA A 22 -8.97 2.28 -19.45
CA ALA A 22 -9.78 3.12 -20.33
C ALA A 22 -8.95 4.26 -20.96
N PRO A 23 -9.11 4.53 -22.27
CA PRO A 23 -8.34 5.55 -22.99
C PRO A 23 -8.48 6.91 -22.32
N LEU A 24 -7.33 7.52 -22.01
CA LEU A 24 -7.20 8.76 -21.26
C LEU A 24 -7.56 9.96 -22.15
N LEU A 25 -8.84 10.22 -22.32
CA LEU A 25 -9.30 11.57 -22.64
C LEU A 25 -8.96 12.45 -21.41
N ASP A 26 -8.11 13.45 -21.63
CA ASP A 26 -7.58 14.46 -20.69
C ASP A 26 -6.40 14.02 -19.77
N GLY A 27 -5.18 14.07 -20.31
CA GLY A 27 -3.90 13.90 -19.59
C GLY A 27 -3.54 14.98 -18.56
N ASP A 28 -4.40 15.98 -18.32
CA ASP A 28 -4.03 17.19 -17.58
C ASP A 28 -4.66 17.33 -16.17
N LYS A 29 -5.50 16.39 -15.73
CA LYS A 29 -6.17 16.50 -14.42
C LYS A 29 -5.27 15.93 -13.32
N ILE A 30 -4.59 16.82 -12.59
CA ILE A 30 -3.83 16.54 -11.35
C ILE A 30 -4.56 15.60 -10.39
N GLY A 31 -5.90 15.65 -10.38
CA GLY A 31 -6.76 14.75 -9.62
C GLY A 31 -6.47 13.27 -9.85
N ARG A 32 -6.18 12.81 -11.08
CA ARG A 32 -5.88 11.38 -11.34
C ARG A 32 -4.52 10.96 -10.78
N TRP A 33 -3.52 11.83 -10.89
CA TRP A 33 -2.17 11.59 -10.34
C TRP A 33 -2.15 11.53 -8.81
N LEU A 34 -3.15 12.13 -8.16
CA LEU A 34 -3.30 12.08 -6.70
C LEU A 34 -4.25 10.97 -6.25
N LEU A 35 -5.37 10.77 -6.96
CA LEU A 35 -6.46 9.90 -6.51
C LEU A 35 -6.12 8.41 -6.63
N LEU A 36 -5.41 7.99 -7.69
CA LEU A 36 -4.95 6.61 -7.84
C LEU A 36 -3.94 6.22 -6.74
N PRO A 37 -2.84 6.98 -6.52
CA PRO A 37 -1.94 6.74 -5.41
C PRO A 37 -2.60 6.86 -4.03
N LEU A 38 -3.55 7.79 -3.83
CA LEU A 38 -4.31 7.92 -2.60
C LEU A 38 -5.13 6.65 -2.32
N ALA A 39 -5.97 6.22 -3.26
CA ALA A 39 -6.81 5.05 -3.09
C ALA A 39 -5.95 3.79 -2.89
N SER A 40 -4.94 3.60 -3.74
CA SER A 40 -4.01 2.47 -3.62
C SER A 40 -3.26 2.49 -2.29
N GLY A 41 -2.77 3.66 -1.88
CA GLY A 41 -2.08 3.85 -0.61
C GLY A 41 -2.99 3.57 0.58
N THR A 42 -4.24 4.04 0.54
CA THR A 42 -5.24 3.82 1.61
C THR A 42 -5.53 2.33 1.78
N PHE A 43 -5.88 1.62 0.70
CA PHE A 43 -6.23 0.20 0.79
C PHE A 43 -5.03 -0.68 1.12
N ASN A 44 -3.88 -0.45 0.46
CA ASN A 44 -2.67 -1.21 0.76
C ASN A 44 -2.19 -0.90 2.19
N GLY A 45 -2.29 0.35 2.63
CA GLY A 45 -1.86 0.77 3.96
C GLY A 45 -2.74 0.16 5.05
N ALA A 46 -4.05 0.21 4.87
CA ALA A 46 -5.01 -0.44 5.76
C ALA A 46 -4.72 -1.95 5.88
N ALA A 47 -4.59 -2.64 4.74
CA ALA A 47 -4.37 -4.08 4.73
C ALA A 47 -3.02 -4.47 5.35
N ILE A 48 -1.92 -3.81 4.94
CA ILE A 48 -0.59 -4.14 5.43
C ILE A 48 -0.51 -3.85 6.93
N VAL A 49 -0.92 -2.67 7.42
CA VAL A 49 -0.84 -2.35 8.86
C VAL A 49 -1.77 -3.23 9.69
N ALA A 50 -2.99 -3.49 9.24
CA ALA A 50 -3.93 -4.34 9.97
C ALA A 50 -3.42 -5.78 10.09
N ILE A 51 -3.06 -6.43 8.98
CA ILE A 51 -2.61 -7.83 8.98
C ILE A 51 -1.32 -7.95 9.78
N SER A 52 -0.37 -7.07 9.52
CA SER A 52 0.97 -7.15 10.10
C SER A 52 0.96 -6.78 11.59
N GLY A 53 0.29 -5.68 11.96
CA GLY A 53 0.12 -5.26 13.35
C GLY A 53 -0.68 -6.26 14.17
N MET A 54 -1.74 -6.86 13.61
CA MET A 54 -2.52 -7.88 14.31
C MET A 54 -1.73 -9.19 14.46
N SER A 55 -0.91 -9.56 13.47
CA SER A 55 -0.02 -10.72 13.57
C SER A 55 1.00 -10.55 14.71
N ILE A 56 1.57 -9.35 14.86
CA ILE A 56 2.47 -9.04 15.98
C ILE A 56 1.72 -9.06 17.30
N ALA A 57 0.60 -8.33 17.41
CA ALA A 57 -0.17 -8.26 18.64
C ALA A 57 -0.59 -9.67 19.08
N ALA A 58 -1.12 -10.49 18.17
CA ALA A 58 -1.44 -11.89 18.44
C ALA A 58 -0.21 -12.70 18.87
N GLY A 59 0.94 -12.52 18.21
CA GLY A 59 2.20 -13.16 18.59
C GLY A 59 2.68 -12.79 19.99
N ILE A 60 2.58 -11.51 20.37
CA ILE A 60 2.90 -11.03 21.72
C ILE A 60 1.92 -11.63 22.73
N HIS A 61 0.63 -11.62 22.44
CA HIS A 61 -0.39 -12.21 23.31
C HIS A 61 -0.19 -13.73 23.48
N ALA A 62 0.23 -14.43 22.43
CA ALA A 62 0.56 -15.86 22.47
C ALA A 62 1.81 -16.12 23.31
N TYR A 63 2.88 -15.34 23.08
CA TYR A 63 4.15 -15.48 23.81
C TYR A 63 3.98 -15.32 25.32
N ARG A 64 3.10 -14.41 25.74
CA ARG A 64 2.84 -14.18 27.16
C ARG A 64 1.73 -15.07 27.75
N GLY A 65 1.16 -15.98 26.95
CA GLY A 65 0.27 -17.03 27.41
C GLY A 65 -1.21 -16.66 27.58
N TYR A 66 -1.65 -15.47 27.17
CA TYR A 66 -3.02 -14.99 27.38
C TYR A 66 -3.87 -14.87 26.11
N LEU A 67 -3.36 -15.26 24.94
CA LEU A 67 -4.12 -15.22 23.69
C LEU A 67 -5.38 -16.10 23.73
N VAL A 68 -5.27 -17.32 24.27
CA VAL A 68 -6.40 -18.26 24.34
C VAL A 68 -7.51 -17.72 25.24
N ASP A 69 -7.14 -17.10 26.36
CA ASP A 69 -8.08 -16.45 27.28
C ASP A 69 -8.77 -15.23 26.65
N MET A 70 -8.03 -14.43 25.86
CA MET A 70 -8.64 -13.33 25.11
C MET A 70 -9.63 -13.81 24.06
N LEU A 71 -9.41 -14.97 23.44
CA LEU A 71 -10.31 -15.52 22.42
C LEU A 71 -11.56 -16.19 23.02
N SER A 72 -11.42 -16.75 24.22
CA SER A 72 -12.52 -17.45 24.91
C SER A 72 -13.55 -16.49 25.50
N VAL A 73 -13.12 -15.29 25.92
CA VAL A 73 -13.99 -14.26 26.53
C VAL A 73 -14.49 -13.27 25.48
N GLN A 74 -15.78 -12.90 25.54
CA GLN A 74 -16.38 -11.93 24.62
C GLN A 74 -15.68 -10.56 24.65
N GLU A 75 -15.32 -10.08 25.84
CA GLU A 75 -14.60 -8.82 26.02
C GLU A 75 -13.21 -8.85 25.37
N GLY A 76 -12.49 -9.97 25.47
CA GLY A 76 -11.18 -10.14 24.83
C GLY A 76 -11.26 -10.12 23.30
N ARG A 77 -12.27 -10.79 22.73
CA ARG A 77 -12.55 -10.71 21.28
C ARG A 77 -12.89 -9.30 20.82
N MET A 78 -13.68 -8.57 21.60
CA MET A 78 -14.01 -7.18 21.30
C MET A 78 -12.76 -6.28 21.33
N MET A 79 -11.87 -6.49 22.31
CA MET A 79 -10.61 -5.74 22.40
C MET A 79 -9.70 -6.01 21.19
N LEU A 80 -9.53 -7.27 20.77
CA LEU A 80 -8.77 -7.63 19.56
C LEU A 80 -9.40 -7.03 18.29
N GLY A 81 -10.73 -7.06 18.18
CA GLY A 81 -11.46 -6.45 17.07
C GLY A 81 -11.26 -4.93 17.00
N MET A 82 -11.27 -4.25 18.15
CA MET A 82 -10.99 -2.82 18.24
C MET A 82 -9.54 -2.49 17.88
N GLN A 83 -8.57 -3.29 18.33
CA GLN A 83 -7.17 -3.13 17.94
C GLN A 83 -6.98 -3.27 16.43
N LEU A 84 -7.58 -4.30 15.81
CA LEU A 84 -7.55 -4.49 14.36
C LEU A 84 -8.14 -3.30 13.61
N LEU A 85 -9.29 -2.78 14.06
CA LEU A 85 -9.94 -1.63 13.44
C LEU A 85 -9.07 -0.37 13.55
N VAL A 86 -8.49 -0.10 14.71
CA VAL A 86 -7.59 1.04 14.93
C VAL A 86 -6.36 0.95 14.02
N LEU A 87 -5.73 -0.24 13.95
CA LEU A 87 -4.59 -0.48 13.05
C LEU A 87 -4.97 -0.29 11.58
N ALA A 88 -6.14 -0.77 11.15
CA ALA A 88 -6.62 -0.61 9.79
C ALA A 88 -6.87 0.87 9.44
N VAL A 89 -7.56 1.62 10.30
CA VAL A 89 -7.84 3.05 10.10
C VAL A 89 -6.54 3.85 10.08
N TYR A 90 -5.62 3.57 11.00
CA TYR A 90 -4.33 4.24 11.05
C TYR A 90 -3.49 3.95 9.79
N GLY A 91 -3.43 2.69 9.37
CA GLY A 91 -2.77 2.29 8.13
C GLY A 91 -3.38 2.92 6.89
N ALA A 92 -4.71 3.06 6.85
CA ALA A 92 -5.43 3.74 5.78
C ALA A 92 -5.00 5.20 5.66
N ILE A 93 -4.96 5.93 6.78
CA ILE A 93 -4.57 7.34 6.82
C ILE A 93 -3.11 7.50 6.39
N CYS A 94 -2.20 6.74 6.99
CA CYS A 94 -0.77 6.83 6.67
C CYS A 94 -0.46 6.44 5.23
N GLY A 95 -1.06 5.35 4.76
CA GLY A 95 -0.93 4.90 3.37
C GLY A 95 -1.51 5.91 2.38
N GLY A 96 -2.67 6.51 2.69
CA GLY A 96 -3.28 7.56 1.87
C GLY A 96 -2.42 8.82 1.78
N LEU A 97 -1.87 9.30 2.91
CA LEU A 97 -0.95 10.44 2.94
C LEU A 97 0.33 10.17 2.13
N SER A 98 0.93 8.98 2.32
CA SER A 98 2.09 8.56 1.51
C SER A 98 1.75 8.49 0.03
N GLY A 99 0.55 8.02 -0.32
CA GLY A 99 0.04 7.97 -1.68
C GLY A 99 -0.06 9.35 -2.32
N ILE A 100 -0.68 10.31 -1.63
CA ILE A 100 -0.82 11.70 -2.12
C ILE A 100 0.55 12.32 -2.36
N LEU A 101 1.45 12.21 -1.40
CA LEU A 101 2.79 12.81 -1.51
C LEU A 101 3.56 12.22 -2.69
N LEU A 102 3.52 10.90 -2.85
CA LEU A 102 4.19 10.22 -3.93
C LEU A 102 3.56 10.56 -5.30
N GLY A 103 2.22 10.64 -5.38
CA GLY A 103 1.49 11.09 -6.56
C GLY A 103 1.83 12.53 -6.94
N GLY A 104 1.94 13.43 -5.95
CA GLY A 104 2.32 14.82 -6.15
C GLY A 104 3.76 14.99 -6.66
N VAL A 105 4.70 14.23 -6.10
CA VAL A 105 6.10 14.19 -6.59
C VAL A 105 6.15 13.61 -8.00
N ALA A 106 5.45 12.50 -8.26
CA ALA A 106 5.39 11.89 -9.58
C ALA A 106 4.81 12.86 -10.63
N PHE A 107 3.75 13.59 -10.30
CA PHE A 107 3.16 14.61 -11.17
C PHE A 107 4.13 15.77 -11.45
N SER A 108 4.81 16.26 -10.41
CA SER A 108 5.75 17.39 -10.51
C SER A 108 6.97 17.04 -11.36
N LEU A 109 7.43 15.79 -11.29
CA LEU A 109 8.63 15.31 -11.99
C LEU A 109 8.32 14.58 -13.30
N ARG A 110 7.05 14.52 -13.74
CA ARG A 110 6.60 13.70 -14.87
C ARG A 110 7.34 13.97 -16.18
N ARG A 111 7.72 15.24 -16.44
CA ARG A 111 8.43 15.66 -17.66
C ARG A 111 9.95 15.43 -17.61
N ASN A 112 10.50 15.11 -16.44
CA ASN A 112 11.95 14.97 -16.24
C ASN A 112 12.34 13.49 -16.18
N VAL A 113 12.52 12.86 -17.35
CA VAL A 113 12.90 11.44 -17.48
C VAL A 113 14.18 11.10 -16.68
N ARG A 114 15.13 12.05 -16.57
CA ARG A 114 16.36 11.90 -15.79
C ARG A 114 16.15 11.78 -14.27
N GLN A 115 14.98 12.19 -13.75
CA GLN A 115 14.68 12.26 -12.31
C GLN A 115 13.81 11.09 -11.81
N ARG A 116 13.61 10.04 -12.61
CA ARG A 116 12.82 8.85 -12.19
C ARG A 116 13.33 8.21 -10.89
N SER A 117 14.64 8.20 -10.67
CA SER A 117 15.25 7.71 -9.43
C SER A 117 14.78 8.46 -8.19
N LEU A 118 14.53 9.78 -8.29
CA LEU A 118 14.00 10.59 -7.20
C LEU A 118 12.55 10.24 -6.88
N ILE A 119 11.73 9.93 -7.89
CA ILE A 119 10.35 9.46 -7.67
C ILE A 119 10.36 8.15 -6.88
N TYR A 120 11.24 7.21 -7.24
CA TYR A 120 11.35 5.96 -6.49
C TYR A 120 11.86 6.14 -5.06
N LEU A 121 12.89 6.97 -4.89
CA LEU A 121 13.49 7.24 -3.58
C LEU A 121 12.49 7.91 -2.64
N THR A 122 11.73 8.88 -3.12
CA THR A 122 10.68 9.55 -2.34
C THR A 122 9.55 8.59 -1.96
N GLY A 123 9.20 7.63 -2.83
CA GLY A 123 8.24 6.58 -2.51
C GLY A 123 8.68 5.68 -1.36
N PHE A 124 9.97 5.32 -1.31
CA PHE A 124 10.54 4.63 -0.16
C PHE A 124 10.59 5.51 1.08
N LEU A 125 11.05 6.75 0.95
CA LEU A 125 11.19 7.68 2.07
C LEU A 125 9.86 7.93 2.79
N PHE A 126 8.80 8.31 2.06
CA PHE A 126 7.50 8.59 2.67
C PHE A 126 6.89 7.33 3.30
N SER A 127 6.97 6.19 2.63
CA SER A 127 6.48 4.93 3.16
C SER A 127 7.17 4.56 4.47
N ILE A 128 8.50 4.69 4.53
CA ILE A 128 9.27 4.42 5.76
C ILE A 128 8.89 5.42 6.86
N LEU A 129 8.82 6.72 6.54
CA LEU A 129 8.58 7.77 7.53
C LEU A 129 7.20 7.64 8.19
N PHE A 130 6.15 7.34 7.41
CA PHE A 130 4.80 7.16 7.93
C PHE A 130 4.60 5.83 8.66
N PHE A 131 5.21 4.74 8.20
CA PHE A 131 5.06 3.42 8.85
C PHE A 131 5.95 3.25 10.08
N VAL A 132 7.12 3.87 10.12
CA VAL A 132 7.96 3.89 11.34
C VAL A 132 7.29 4.73 12.42
N GLY A 133 6.65 5.86 12.07
CA GLY A 133 5.82 6.61 13.02
C GLY A 133 4.62 5.80 13.55
N ALA A 134 3.98 5.01 12.68
CA ALA A 134 2.93 4.05 13.05
C ALA A 134 3.41 3.03 14.10
N ALA A 135 4.61 2.49 13.85
CA ALA A 135 5.27 1.53 14.72
C ALA A 135 5.50 2.09 16.11
N THR A 136 5.99 3.32 16.19
CA THR A 136 6.30 3.95 17.47
C THR A 136 5.02 4.18 18.27
N ALA A 137 3.95 4.66 17.64
CA ALA A 137 2.67 4.87 18.30
C ALA A 137 2.04 3.54 18.79
N GLY A 138 2.05 2.49 17.96
CA GLY A 138 1.49 1.18 18.32
C GLY A 138 2.21 0.49 19.48
N VAL A 139 3.55 0.54 19.50
CA VAL A 139 4.35 0.00 20.60
C VAL A 139 4.13 0.74 21.91
N LEU A 140 4.01 2.08 21.86
CA LEU A 140 3.70 2.88 23.04
C LEU A 140 2.31 2.53 23.61
N THR A 141 1.34 2.18 22.77
CA THR A 141 0.01 1.75 23.23
C THR A 141 -0.02 0.34 23.82
N LEU A 142 0.91 -0.54 23.47
CA LEU A 142 1.01 -1.90 24.00
C LEU A 142 1.67 -1.97 25.40
N GLY A 143 2.03 -0.83 25.98
CA GLY A 143 2.28 -0.66 27.42
C GLY A 143 3.38 -1.53 28.03
N SER A 144 4.20 -2.19 27.21
CA SER A 144 5.19 -3.16 27.67
C SER A 144 6.58 -2.72 27.25
N GLY A 145 7.20 -1.94 28.14
CA GLY A 145 8.47 -1.25 27.94
C GLY A 145 9.71 -2.15 27.89
N SER A 146 9.63 -3.35 27.31
CA SER A 146 10.85 -4.14 27.03
C SER A 146 11.47 -3.68 25.71
N LEU A 147 12.77 -3.36 25.72
CA LEU A 147 13.50 -2.94 24.52
C LEU A 147 13.46 -4.00 23.40
N LEU A 148 13.29 -5.26 23.78
CA LEU A 148 13.18 -6.39 22.85
C LEU A 148 11.84 -6.38 22.11
N ASP A 149 10.73 -6.13 22.80
CA ASP A 149 9.41 -5.98 22.17
C ASP A 149 9.40 -4.79 21.20
N VAL A 150 10.01 -3.67 21.59
CA VAL A 150 10.18 -2.48 20.73
C VAL A 150 10.99 -2.83 19.48
N GLY A 151 12.11 -3.55 19.64
CA GLY A 151 13.00 -3.94 18.54
C GLY A 151 12.35 -4.89 17.54
N ILE A 152 11.59 -5.88 18.02
CA ILE A 152 10.85 -6.83 17.17
C ILE A 152 9.78 -6.08 16.36
N VAL A 153 8.99 -5.24 17.02
CA VAL A 153 7.92 -4.48 16.36
C VAL A 153 8.50 -3.50 15.34
N ALA A 154 9.57 -2.79 15.70
CA ALA A 154 10.25 -1.84 14.80
C ALA A 154 10.83 -2.53 13.57
N THR A 155 11.50 -3.67 13.74
CA THR A 155 12.12 -4.43 12.63
C THR A 155 11.05 -4.95 11.67
N PHE A 156 9.99 -5.55 12.21
CA PHE A 156 8.92 -6.08 11.39
C PHE A 156 8.17 -4.97 10.64
N LEU A 157 7.89 -3.84 11.28
CA LEU A 157 7.24 -2.70 10.61
C LEU A 157 8.16 -2.01 9.60
N PHE A 158 9.47 -2.01 9.83
CA PHE A 158 10.43 -1.61 8.80
C PHE A 158 10.32 -2.50 7.56
N VAL A 159 10.28 -3.83 7.71
CA VAL A 159 10.08 -4.77 6.59
C VAL A 159 8.74 -4.51 5.88
N CYS A 160 7.65 -4.32 6.62
CA CYS A 160 6.35 -3.99 6.04
C CYS A 160 6.37 -2.66 5.26
N SER A 161 7.08 -1.64 5.77
CA SER A 161 7.24 -0.36 5.09
C SER A 161 7.99 -0.50 3.76
N LEU A 162 9.00 -1.38 3.70
CA LEU A 162 9.72 -1.68 2.46
C LEU A 162 8.82 -2.38 1.44
N LEU A 163 8.00 -3.35 1.87
CA LEU A 163 7.05 -4.04 1.00
C LEU A 163 5.97 -3.09 0.47
N PHE A 164 5.44 -2.20 1.32
CA PHE A 164 4.48 -1.18 0.92
C PHE A 164 5.11 -0.20 -0.08
N ALA A 165 6.31 0.30 0.20
CA ALA A 165 7.05 1.18 -0.69
C ALA A 165 7.31 0.55 -2.06
N TRP A 166 7.74 -0.72 -2.07
CA TRP A 166 7.97 -1.46 -3.30
C TRP A 166 6.69 -1.58 -4.13
N ARG A 167 5.56 -1.95 -3.51
CA ARG A 167 4.27 -2.08 -4.18
C ARG A 167 3.74 -0.73 -4.70
N MET A 168 3.88 0.34 -3.92
CA MET A 168 3.50 1.70 -4.34
C MET A 168 4.33 2.19 -5.53
N ASN A 169 5.64 1.98 -5.49
CA ASN A 169 6.53 2.33 -6.60
C ASN A 169 6.22 1.51 -7.86
N ALA A 170 5.89 0.22 -7.71
CA ALA A 170 5.48 -0.63 -8.83
C ALA A 170 4.17 -0.12 -9.47
N ASN A 171 3.18 0.28 -8.66
CA ASN A 171 1.91 0.81 -9.15
C ASN A 171 2.11 2.12 -9.92
N ILE A 172 2.91 3.04 -9.40
CA ILE A 172 3.18 4.32 -10.09
C ILE A 172 3.93 4.10 -11.40
N ARG A 173 4.89 3.18 -11.40
CA ARG A 173 5.59 2.83 -12.63
C ARG A 173 4.63 2.25 -13.68
N LYS A 174 3.76 1.31 -13.27
CA LYS A 174 2.84 0.62 -14.17
C LYS A 174 1.71 1.51 -14.69
N TYR A 175 1.16 2.40 -13.87
CA TYR A 175 -0.07 3.13 -14.19
C TYR A 175 0.12 4.62 -14.51
N LEU A 176 1.20 5.24 -14.04
CA LEU A 176 1.43 6.68 -14.25
C LEU A 176 2.62 6.94 -15.18
N LEU A 177 3.78 6.31 -14.91
CA LEU A 177 5.00 6.60 -15.67
C LEU A 177 5.02 5.95 -17.06
N SER A 178 4.50 4.73 -17.21
CA SER A 178 4.35 4.07 -18.52
C SER A 178 3.55 4.91 -19.52
N ARG A 179 2.53 5.62 -19.03
CA ARG A 179 1.65 6.45 -19.86
C ARG A 179 2.25 7.80 -20.20
N ALA A 180 3.03 8.39 -19.29
CA ALA A 180 3.79 9.59 -19.58
C ALA A 180 4.81 9.35 -20.72
N ASP A 181 5.33 8.12 -20.84
CA ASP A 181 6.19 7.72 -21.95
C ASP A 181 5.43 7.70 -23.28
N ASP A 182 4.23 7.11 -23.30
CA ASP A 182 3.38 7.05 -24.49
C ASP A 182 2.93 8.46 -24.97
N GLU A 183 2.58 9.35 -24.04
CA GLU A 183 2.24 10.75 -24.35
C GLU A 183 3.43 11.51 -24.96
N SER A 184 4.62 11.34 -24.40
CA SER A 184 5.83 12.00 -24.92
C SER A 184 6.27 11.50 -26.29
N ALA A 185 5.91 10.26 -26.66
CA ALA A 185 6.21 9.68 -27.96
C ALA A 185 5.24 10.15 -29.06
N GLY A 186 4.03 10.60 -28.69
CA GLY A 186 3.03 11.12 -29.63
C GLY A 186 3.17 12.61 -29.98
N GLU A 187 4.04 13.35 -29.26
CA GLU A 187 4.34 14.77 -29.53
C GLU A 187 5.51 14.98 -30.53
N VAL A 188 5.99 13.92 -31.19
CA VAL A 188 7.08 13.96 -32.20
C VAL A 188 6.54 13.89 -33.63
#